data_AF-A0A540WRQ5-F1
#
_entry.id   AF-A0A540WRQ5-F1
#
_cell.length_a   1.000
_cell.length_b   1.000
_cell.length_c   1.000
_cell.angle_alpha   90.00
_cell.angle_beta   90.00
_cell.angle_gamma   90.00
#
_symmetry.space_group_name_H-M   'P 1'
#
loop_
_entity.id
_entity.type
_entity.pdbx_description
1 polymer ?
#
loop_
_entity_poly.entity_id
_entity_poly.type
_entity_poly.pdbx_seq_one_letter_code
_entity_poly.pdbx_strand_id
1 'polypeptide(L)'
;MSGHRTLAQRDRALVETGRVDRDLFVEFDGAYGYNAATPMSWLLGRLTVLARRLATGRSLSLYDPVSGAQQTVESMEQFKGWMDRHFPDTWS
;
A
#
# COMPACT_ATOMS: atom_id res chain seq x y z
N MET A 1 -15.78 3.29 19.60
CA MET A 1 -14.51 3.95 19.97
C MET A 1 -13.46 3.59 18.92
N SER A 2 -13.35 4.39 17.86
CA SER A 2 -12.35 4.15 16.81
C SER A 2 -11.00 4.66 17.30
N GLY A 3 -10.14 3.74 17.74
CA GLY A 3 -8.78 4.07 18.14
C GLY A 3 -7.99 4.55 16.93
N HIS A 4 -7.77 5.86 16.82
CA HIS A 4 -6.86 6.43 15.83
C HIS A 4 -5.44 5.90 16.10
N ARG A 5 -5.00 4.91 15.32
CA ARG A 5 -3.59 4.52 15.28
C ARG A 5 -2.78 5.70 14.73
N THR A 6 -1.71 6.05 15.42
CA THR A 6 -0.73 7.04 14.95
C THR A 6 -0.10 6.59 13.63
N LEU A 7 0.45 7.53 12.85
CA LEU A 7 1.14 7.22 11.59
C LEU A 7 2.26 6.18 11.78
N ALA A 8 3.02 6.29 12.88
CA ALA A 8 4.07 5.34 13.23
C ALA A 8 3.53 3.92 13.52
N GLN A 9 2.36 3.81 14.16
CA GLN A 9 1.71 2.51 14.41
C GLN A 9 1.17 1.89 13.12
N ARG A 10 0.68 2.71 12.19
CA ARG A 10 0.23 2.24 10.87
C ARG A 10 1.40 1.74 10.03
N ASP A 11 2.52 2.46 10.01
CA ASP A 11 3.73 2.05 9.28
C ASP A 11 4.33 0.78 9.87
N ARG A 12 4.38 0.67 11.20
CA ARG A 12 4.81 -0.54 11.89
C ARG A 12 3.92 -1.74 11.56
N ALA A 13 2.60 -1.56 11.57
CA ALA A 13 1.67 -2.62 11.18
C ALA A 13 1.87 -3.03 9.71
N LEU A 14 2.19 -2.09 8.83
CA LEU A 14 2.50 -2.38 7.43
C LEU A 14 3.81 -3.16 7.27
N VAL A 15 4.86 -2.80 8.02
CA VAL A 15 6.13 -3.53 8.08
C VAL A 15 5.91 -4.95 8.60
N GLU A 16 5.09 -5.13 9.62
CA GLU A 16 4.86 -6.41 10.30
C GLU A 16 3.96 -7.34 9.48
N THR A 17 2.85 -6.83 8.94
CA THR A 17 1.83 -7.64 8.27
C THR A 17 1.95 -7.66 6.75
N GLY A 18 2.48 -6.60 6.15
CA GLY A 18 2.48 -6.42 4.69
C GLY A 18 1.06 -6.37 4.08
N ARG A 19 0.04 -6.08 4.89
CA ARG A 19 -1.36 -6.15 4.47
C ARG A 19 -1.89 -4.77 4.11
N VAL A 20 -2.47 -4.67 2.92
CA VAL A 20 -3.34 -3.58 2.49
C VAL A 20 -4.75 -4.13 2.41
N ASP A 21 -5.58 -3.81 3.39
CA ASP A 21 -7.00 -4.13 3.37
C ASP A 21 -7.81 -3.08 2.60
N ARG A 22 -9.13 -3.29 2.51
CA ARG A 22 -10.03 -2.38 1.79
C ARG A 22 -9.94 -0.95 2.31
N ASP A 23 -9.95 -0.77 3.63
CA ASP A 23 -9.96 0.57 4.24
C ASP A 23 -8.65 1.30 3.96
N LEU A 24 -7.52 0.61 4.10
CA LEU A 24 -6.23 1.19 3.77
C LEU A 24 -6.07 1.46 2.27
N PHE A 25 -6.64 0.61 1.41
CA PHE A 25 -6.68 0.87 -0.02
C PHE A 25 -7.47 2.14 -0.35
N VAL A 26 -8.62 2.36 0.29
CA VAL A 26 -9.41 3.60 0.11
C VAL A 26 -8.63 4.83 0.57
N GLU A 27 -7.86 4.72 1.66
CA GLU A 27 -6.96 5.81 2.07
C GLU A 27 -5.86 6.07 1.01
N PHE A 28 -5.30 5.03 0.38
CA PHE A 28 -4.32 5.16 -0.70
C PHE A 28 -4.92 5.82 -1.94
N ASP A 29 -6.08 5.35 -2.37
CA ASP A 29 -6.84 5.89 -3.51
C ASP A 29 -7.20 7.36 -3.30
N GLY A 30 -7.67 7.73 -2.10
CA GLY A 30 -7.94 9.12 -1.75
C GLY A 30 -6.69 10.00 -1.78
N ALA A 31 -5.55 9.49 -1.30
CA ALA A 31 -4.28 10.21 -1.34
C ALA A 31 -3.77 10.41 -2.77
N TYR A 32 -3.95 9.41 -3.62
CA TYR A 32 -3.60 9.44 -5.05
C TYR A 32 -4.49 10.42 -5.82
N GLY A 33 -5.81 10.28 -5.68
CA GLY A 33 -6.80 11.10 -6.39
C GLY A 33 -6.78 12.58 -5.99
N TYR A 34 -6.41 12.91 -4.74
CA TYR A 34 -6.26 14.30 -4.32
C TYR A 34 -5.07 15.00 -4.99
N ASN A 35 -4.06 14.24 -5.44
CA ASN A 35 -2.90 14.70 -6.21
C ASN A 35 -2.20 15.96 -5.64
N ALA A 36 -2.14 16.08 -4.30
CA ALA A 36 -1.34 17.10 -3.65
C ALA A 36 -0.07 16.50 -3.04
N ALA A 37 0.97 17.33 -2.89
CA ALA A 37 2.29 16.89 -2.47
C ALA A 37 2.28 16.12 -1.12
N THR A 38 1.48 16.57 -0.14
CA THR A 38 1.46 15.94 1.19
C THR A 38 0.78 14.56 1.20
N PRO A 39 -0.45 14.38 0.66
CA PRO A 39 -1.05 13.04 0.51
C PRO A 39 -0.22 12.09 -0.36
N MET A 40 0.37 12.59 -1.45
CA MET A 40 1.25 11.78 -2.31
C MET A 40 2.51 11.32 -1.57
N SER A 41 3.17 12.20 -0.82
CA SER A 41 4.33 11.82 -0.01
C SER A 41 3.99 10.75 1.03
N TRP A 42 2.79 10.82 1.62
CA TRP A 42 2.29 9.80 2.53
C TRP A 42 2.14 8.45 1.83
N LEU A 43 1.48 8.40 0.67
CA LEU A 43 1.29 7.19 -0.14
C LEU A 43 2.63 6.56 -0.54
N LEU A 44 3.52 7.35 -1.14
CA LEU A 44 4.84 6.89 -1.61
C LEU A 44 5.68 6.29 -0.47
N GLY A 45 5.60 6.86 0.73
CA GLY A 45 6.25 6.31 1.92
C GLY A 45 5.77 4.89 2.26
N ARG A 46 4.47 4.62 2.15
CA ARG A 46 3.89 3.29 2.45
C ARG A 46 4.20 2.28 1.34
N LEU A 47 4.12 2.70 0.08
CA LEU A 47 4.54 1.86 -1.05
C LEU A 47 6.02 1.46 -0.91
N THR A 48 6.88 2.39 -0.46
CA THR A 48 8.29 2.10 -0.18
C THR A 48 8.46 1.06 0.94
N VAL A 49 7.66 1.14 2.02
CA VAL A 49 7.68 0.15 3.10
C VAL A 49 7.31 -1.24 2.59
N LEU A 50 6.26 -1.34 1.76
CA LEU A 50 5.82 -2.59 1.14
C LEU A 50 6.90 -3.16 0.20
N ALA A 51 7.51 -2.32 -0.63
CA ALA A 51 8.61 -2.69 -1.52
C ALA A 51 9.81 -3.24 -0.74
N ARG A 52 10.21 -2.59 0.36
CA ARG A 52 11.29 -3.06 1.23
C ARG A 52 10.97 -4.41 1.86
N ARG A 53 9.73 -4.61 2.29
CA ARG A 53 9.29 -5.90 2.84
C ARG A 53 9.44 -7.02 1.80
N LEU A 54 8.99 -6.80 0.57
CA LEU A 54 9.20 -7.75 -0.53
C LEU A 54 10.68 -8.01 -0.81
N ALA A 55 11.51 -6.97 -0.82
CA ALA A 55 12.95 -7.11 -1.01
C ALA A 55 13.63 -7.96 0.07
N THR A 56 13.04 -8.07 1.27
CA THR A 56 13.50 -8.98 2.33
C THR A 56 12.96 -10.41 2.23
N GLY A 57 12.30 -10.76 1.11
CA GLY A 57 11.74 -12.09 0.87
C GLY A 57 10.41 -12.35 1.60
N ARG A 58 9.75 -11.31 2.11
CA ARG A 58 8.45 -11.42 2.78
C ARG A 58 7.32 -11.04 1.83
N SER A 59 6.25 -11.83 1.83
CA SER A 59 5.07 -11.56 1.01
C SER A 59 4.21 -10.40 1.55
N LEU A 60 3.34 -9.90 0.66
CA LEU A 60 2.29 -8.93 0.93
C LEU A 60 0.91 -9.55 0.69
N SER A 61 -0.10 -8.97 1.33
CA SER A 61 -1.52 -9.28 1.10
C SER A 61 -2.19 -7.99 0.66
N LEU A 62 -2.46 -7.85 -0.63
CA LEU A 62 -2.97 -6.61 -1.20
C LEU A 62 -4.43 -6.77 -1.60
N TYR A 63 -5.26 -5.81 -1.19
CA TYR A 63 -6.63 -5.71 -1.68
C TYR A 63 -6.65 -5.35 -3.16
N ASP A 64 -7.47 -6.07 -3.93
CA ASP A 64 -7.82 -5.71 -5.31
C ASP A 64 -9.27 -5.23 -5.35
N PRO A 65 -9.54 -3.95 -5.66
CA PRO A 65 -10.89 -3.42 -5.75
C PRO A 65 -11.71 -4.00 -6.91
N VAL A 66 -11.07 -4.55 -7.96
CA VAL A 66 -11.76 -5.10 -9.13
C VAL A 66 -12.41 -6.44 -8.78
N SER A 67 -11.64 -7.35 -8.16
CA SER A 67 -12.16 -8.64 -7.71
C SER A 67 -12.81 -8.59 -6.32
N GLY A 68 -12.52 -7.55 -5.52
CA GLY A 68 -12.90 -7.47 -4.11
C GLY A 68 -12.12 -8.42 -3.21
N ALA A 69 -11.10 -9.09 -3.73
CA ALA A 69 -10.34 -10.13 -3.03
C ALA A 69 -9.03 -9.60 -2.43
N GLN A 70 -8.39 -10.45 -1.63
CA GLN A 70 -7.01 -10.26 -1.18
C GLN A 70 -6.10 -11.11 -2.06
N GLN A 71 -5.11 -10.46 -2.65
CA GLN A 71 -4.09 -11.10 -3.48
C GLN A 71 -2.78 -11.21 -2.69
N THR A 72 -2.21 -12.41 -2.65
CA THR A 72 -0.84 -12.60 -2.18
C THR A 72 0.14 -12.14 -3.25
N VAL A 73 1.10 -11.30 -2.85
CA VAL A 73 2.17 -10.79 -3.71
C VAL A 73 3.50 -11.21 -3.10
N GLU A 74 4.33 -11.89 -3.89
CA GLU A 74 5.58 -12.52 -3.45
C GLU A 74 6.80 -11.97 -4.19
N SER A 75 6.59 -11.23 -5.28
CA SER A 75 7.67 -10.64 -6.07
C SER A 75 7.47 -9.14 -6.30
N MET A 76 8.59 -8.45 -6.55
CA MET A 76 8.56 -7.04 -6.94
C MET A 76 7.82 -6.82 -8.25
N GLU A 77 7.87 -7.77 -9.18
CA GLU A 77 7.14 -7.69 -10.45
C GLU A 77 5.63 -7.71 -10.25
N GLN A 78 5.12 -8.62 -9.42
CA GLN A 78 3.70 -8.68 -9.07
C GLN A 78 3.25 -7.40 -8.35
N PHE A 79 4.10 -6.87 -7.48
CA PHE A 79 3.81 -5.61 -6.78
C PHE A 79 3.76 -4.42 -7.73
N LYS A 80 4.71 -4.33 -8.68
CA LYS A 80 4.70 -3.33 -9.74
C LYS A 80 3.44 -3.41 -10.59
N GLY A 81 3.04 -4.61 -11.00
CA GLY A 81 1.79 -4.80 -11.74
C GLY A 81 0.53 -4.37 -10.97
N TRP A 82 0.52 -4.52 -9.64
CA TRP A 82 -0.55 -3.99 -8.80
C TRP A 82 -0.50 -2.45 -8.71
N MET A 83 0.70 -1.88 -8.54
CA MET A 83 0.88 -0.42 -8.53
C MET A 83 0.48 0.22 -9.86
N ASP A 84 0.88 -0.35 -11.00
CA ASP A 84 0.50 0.16 -12.33
C ASP A 84 -1.00 0.19 -12.56
N ARG A 85 -1.73 -0.79 -11.99
CA ARG A 85 -3.18 -0.88 -12.15
C ARG A 85 -3.93 0.16 -11.31
N HIS A 86 -3.41 0.53 -10.15
CA HIS A 86 -4.17 1.30 -9.16
C HIS A 86 -3.58 2.69 -8.88
N PHE A 87 -2.29 2.86 -9.06
CA PHE A 87 -1.53 4.08 -8.78
C PHE A 87 -0.51 4.32 -9.92
N PRO A 88 -0.96 4.54 -11.17
CA PRO A 88 -0.03 4.83 -12.24
C PRO A 88 0.79 6.10 -11.92
N ASP A 89 2.01 6.16 -12.42
CA ASP A 89 2.95 7.28 -12.25
C ASP A 89 3.49 7.48 -10.81
N THR A 90 3.14 6.62 -9.84
CA THR A 90 3.71 6.70 -8.49
C THR A 90 5.07 6.06 -8.34
N TRP A 91 5.57 5.40 -9.38
CA TRP A 91 6.88 4.76 -9.36
C TRP A 91 7.53 4.87 -10.74
N SER A 92 8.77 5.36 -10.75
CA SER A 92 9.66 5.53 -11.90
C SER A 92 11.04 5.06 -11.53
#